data_AF-U6KKE0-F1
#
_entry.id   AF-U6KKE0-F1
#
_cell.length_a   1.000
_cell.length_b   1.000
_cell.length_c   1.000
_cell.angle_alpha   90.00
_cell.angle_beta   90.00
_cell.angle_gamma   90.00
#
_symmetry.space_group_name_H-M   'P 1'
#
loop_
_entity.id
_entity.type
_entity.pdbx_description
1 polymer ?
#
loop_
_entity_poly.entity_id
_entity_poly.type
_entity_poly.pdbx_seq_one_letter_code
_entity_poly.pdbx_strand_id
1 'polypeptide(L)'
;MQKLDLGHKEGHWVLLQNIHLMPRWTVELEKKLDSFSAEGPHPNFRCFLSSELCDYIPVGILDRSIKLTNEPPQGLQANLKRAFACFPKDDFDEKDQKVKAIIFGLCFFHAVLLERKRFGTRGWNLNYPFSMGDLRDSAMVLMNYMEQQQGGTRVPWDDLKYIFGEIMYGGHIIDPRDRLDRLLDETELFPFCEEHEGASYKTPPAQSYERYMECVASMPPETPLAYGLHPNTEIGYRTQQCEDLFKTLMESEGTSSGATANKGGVELEGEALCKELLDEVGDARFDVEEISQAIPDEEKGPYQHVFLQECQYMNVLLREIARSLTEIEMGFKGELTFSAAMEELVEDIRMSRVPGIWMKVSFASCRPLGSWFADVKLRYEHLLEWTKDPTSTPKVVNLARLFSPQSFLTAIKEVCSQQHHLELNKLNVLTTVTKKDVASIDAPAREGQLCAADASLEMKREDDSTYICPVYLTEQRGPTFVFNAQLRTKQLPAKWTLGGVAMILDVGGAA
;
A
#
# COMPACT_ATOMS: atom_id res chain seq x y z
N MET A 1 23.54 6.60 -31.22
CA MET A 1 24.40 5.51 -31.77
C MET A 1 25.77 5.97 -32.25
N GLN A 2 25.91 7.02 -33.07
CA GLN A 2 27.21 7.46 -33.60
C GLN A 2 28.33 7.63 -32.55
N LYS A 3 28.03 8.20 -31.38
CA LYS A 3 29.01 8.36 -30.29
C LYS A 3 29.44 7.03 -29.66
N LEU A 4 28.55 6.04 -29.67
CA LEU A 4 28.83 4.69 -29.18
C LEU A 4 29.74 3.94 -30.17
N ASP A 5 29.47 4.08 -31.48
CA ASP A 5 30.35 3.56 -32.55
C ASP A 5 31.77 4.16 -32.48
N LEU A 6 31.86 5.47 -32.24
CA LEU A 6 33.13 6.15 -32.06
C LEU A 6 33.87 5.61 -30.82
N GLY A 7 33.15 5.46 -29.70
CA GLY A 7 33.72 4.92 -28.47
C GLY A 7 34.25 3.49 -28.64
N HIS A 8 33.51 2.64 -29.33
CA HIS A 8 33.93 1.26 -29.65
C HIS A 8 35.24 1.22 -30.45
N LYS A 9 35.38 2.08 -31.46
CA LYS A 9 36.55 2.11 -32.34
C LYS A 9 37.77 2.78 -31.73
N GLU A 10 37.58 3.90 -31.02
CA GLU A 10 38.66 4.75 -30.53
C GLU A 10 39.00 4.54 -29.06
N GLY A 11 38.18 3.79 -28.30
CA GLY A 11 38.44 3.48 -26.90
C GLY A 11 37.99 4.54 -25.91
N HIS A 12 36.78 5.10 -26.10
CA HIS A 12 36.22 6.10 -25.19
C HIS A 12 35.34 5.50 -24.09
N TRP A 13 35.05 6.30 -23.07
CA TRP A 13 34.07 5.97 -22.04
C TRP A 13 32.75 6.64 -22.39
N VAL A 14 31.71 5.83 -22.60
CA VAL A 14 30.38 6.29 -23.01
C VAL A 14 29.42 6.07 -21.85
N LEU A 15 28.74 7.14 -21.43
CA LEU A 15 27.67 7.08 -20.44
C LEU A 15 26.33 7.32 -21.13
N LEU A 16 25.43 6.35 -21.05
CA LEU A 16 24.06 6.42 -21.54
C LEU A 16 23.12 6.52 -20.34
N GLN A 17 22.51 7.69 -20.17
CA GLN A 17 21.64 7.95 -19.03
C GLN A 17 20.17 7.69 -19.35
N ASN A 18 19.43 7.23 -18.34
CA ASN A 18 17.99 7.07 -18.34
C ASN A 18 17.45 6.15 -19.45
N ILE A 19 18.12 5.00 -19.65
CA ILE A 19 17.79 4.10 -20.76
C ILE A 19 16.39 3.46 -20.63
N HIS A 20 15.85 3.34 -19.41
CA HIS A 20 14.47 2.91 -19.15
C HIS A 20 13.44 3.78 -19.88
N LEU A 21 13.71 5.06 -20.11
CA LEU A 21 12.79 5.94 -20.83
C LEU A 21 12.69 5.63 -22.34
N MET A 22 13.53 4.71 -22.86
CA MET A 22 13.60 4.38 -24.29
C MET A 22 13.51 2.87 -24.56
N PRO A 23 12.38 2.20 -24.25
CA PRO A 23 12.23 0.74 -24.32
C PRO A 23 12.44 0.14 -25.71
N ARG A 24 12.10 0.87 -26.79
CA ARG A 24 12.36 0.41 -28.16
C ARG A 24 13.84 0.49 -28.52
N TRP A 25 14.51 1.50 -27.99
CA TRP A 25 15.91 1.78 -28.29
C TRP A 25 16.86 0.83 -27.55
N THR A 26 16.48 0.34 -26.37
CA THR A 26 17.27 -0.66 -25.64
C THR A 26 17.41 -1.97 -26.42
N VAL A 27 16.40 -2.38 -27.19
CA VAL A 27 16.50 -3.55 -28.09
C VAL A 27 17.51 -3.32 -29.23
N GLU A 28 17.55 -2.11 -29.78
CA GLU A 28 18.57 -1.74 -30.78
C GLU A 28 19.97 -1.67 -30.17
N LEU A 29 20.06 -1.16 -28.93
CA LEU A 29 21.30 -1.09 -28.17
C LEU A 29 21.86 -2.49 -27.90
N GLU A 30 21.03 -3.45 -27.51
CA GLU A 30 21.44 -4.85 -27.31
C GLU A 30 22.11 -5.43 -28.56
N LYS A 31 21.42 -5.35 -29.71
CA LYS A 31 21.96 -5.82 -30.99
C LYS A 31 23.29 -5.15 -31.33
N LYS A 32 23.43 -3.87 -30.97
CA LYS A 32 24.63 -3.09 -31.25
C LYS A 32 25.81 -3.52 -30.34
N LEU A 33 25.56 -3.71 -29.05
CA LEU A 33 26.55 -4.24 -28.12
C LEU A 33 27.01 -5.65 -28.50
N ASP A 34 26.11 -6.47 -29.03
CA ASP A 34 26.44 -7.80 -29.54
C ASP A 34 27.35 -7.74 -30.77
N SER A 35 27.08 -6.79 -31.69
CA SER A 35 27.97 -6.56 -32.82
C SER A 35 29.37 -6.12 -32.38
N PHE A 36 29.47 -5.26 -31.35
CA PHE A 36 30.76 -4.82 -30.82
C PHE A 36 31.54 -5.94 -30.14
N SER A 37 30.84 -6.79 -29.38
CA SER A 37 31.43 -7.98 -28.76
C SER A 37 32.01 -8.93 -29.80
N ALA A 38 31.29 -9.15 -30.92
CA ALA A 38 31.74 -10.01 -32.01
C ALA A 38 32.93 -9.41 -32.81
N GLU A 39 32.94 -8.09 -33.00
CA GLU A 39 34.03 -7.38 -33.70
C GLU A 39 35.32 -7.29 -32.87
N GLY A 40 35.20 -7.37 -31.53
CA GLY A 40 36.29 -7.13 -30.60
C GLY A 40 36.45 -5.63 -30.30
N PRO A 41 35.93 -5.13 -29.16
CA PRO A 41 35.99 -3.71 -28.84
C PRO A 41 37.40 -3.25 -28.49
N HIS A 42 37.68 -1.97 -28.69
CA HIS A 42 38.94 -1.38 -28.27
C HIS A 42 39.19 -1.61 -26.75
N PRO A 43 40.41 -1.97 -26.30
CA PRO A 43 40.66 -2.34 -24.89
C PRO A 43 40.26 -1.28 -23.84
N ASN A 44 40.31 0.00 -24.21
CA ASN A 44 39.93 1.14 -23.35
C ASN A 44 38.43 1.52 -23.41
N PHE A 45 37.65 0.89 -24.29
CA PHE A 45 36.23 1.18 -24.41
C PHE A 45 35.49 0.75 -23.14
N ARG A 46 34.66 1.64 -22.59
CA ARG A 46 33.76 1.36 -21.46
C ARG A 46 32.39 1.94 -21.77
N CYS A 47 31.34 1.14 -21.55
CA CYS A 47 29.95 1.56 -21.72
C CYS A 47 29.25 1.51 -20.36
N PHE A 48 28.79 2.66 -19.88
CA PHE A 48 28.04 2.80 -18.64
C PHE A 48 26.57 3.07 -18.99
N LEU A 49 25.67 2.28 -18.40
CA LEU A 49 24.23 2.41 -18.59
C LEU A 49 23.60 2.83 -17.26
N SER A 50 22.81 3.90 -17.25
CA SER A 50 22.00 4.26 -16.08
C SER A 50 20.53 3.98 -16.34
N SER A 51 19.89 3.30 -15.39
CA SER A 51 18.48 2.97 -15.47
C SER A 51 17.84 2.87 -14.10
N GLU A 52 16.55 3.20 -14.02
CA GLU A 52 15.67 2.70 -12.97
C GLU A 52 15.27 1.24 -13.27
N LEU A 53 14.75 0.55 -12.25
CA LEU A 53 14.28 -0.83 -12.38
C LEU A 53 13.04 -0.87 -13.28
N CYS A 54 13.08 -1.70 -14.31
CA CYS A 54 11.94 -1.99 -15.16
C CYS A 54 12.05 -3.39 -15.79
N ASP A 55 10.92 -3.93 -16.22
CA ASP A 55 10.73 -5.29 -16.72
C ASP A 55 11.03 -5.43 -18.23
N TYR A 56 11.17 -4.33 -18.95
CA TYR A 56 11.36 -4.31 -20.41
C TYR A 56 12.80 -4.07 -20.87
N ILE A 57 13.79 -3.95 -19.96
CA ILE A 57 15.19 -3.92 -20.38
C ILE A 57 15.58 -5.31 -20.90
N PRO A 58 16.15 -5.40 -22.12
CA PRO A 58 16.54 -6.69 -22.68
C PRO A 58 17.46 -7.48 -21.76
N VAL A 59 17.14 -8.76 -21.58
CA VAL A 59 17.88 -9.67 -20.69
C VAL A 59 19.35 -9.79 -21.12
N GLY A 60 19.66 -9.75 -22.42
CA GLY A 60 21.04 -9.83 -22.90
C GLY A 60 21.89 -8.61 -22.51
N ILE A 61 21.29 -7.41 -22.37
CA ILE A 61 21.98 -6.26 -21.79
C ILE A 61 22.30 -6.53 -20.33
N LEU A 62 21.33 -7.03 -19.56
CA LEU A 62 21.52 -7.28 -18.13
C LEU A 62 22.54 -8.39 -17.90
N ASP A 63 22.44 -9.51 -18.60
CA ASP A 63 23.34 -10.67 -18.45
C ASP A 63 24.81 -10.34 -18.73
N ARG A 64 25.06 -9.49 -19.73
CA ARG A 64 26.41 -9.10 -20.15
C ARG A 64 26.96 -7.84 -19.46
N SER A 65 26.19 -7.26 -18.53
CA SER A 65 26.59 -6.05 -17.81
C SER A 65 27.03 -6.33 -16.39
N ILE A 66 28.00 -5.55 -15.90
CA ILE A 66 28.28 -5.46 -14.47
C ILE A 66 27.19 -4.57 -13.86
N LYS A 67 26.37 -5.15 -12.98
CA LYS A 67 25.24 -4.47 -12.35
C LYS A 67 25.70 -3.80 -11.07
N LEU A 68 25.49 -2.50 -10.97
CA LEU A 68 25.72 -1.71 -9.76
C LEU A 68 24.39 -1.11 -9.33
N THR A 69 23.90 -1.53 -8.17
CA THR A 69 22.69 -0.95 -7.56
C THR A 69 23.11 0.17 -6.63
N ASN A 70 22.62 1.39 -6.91
CA ASN A 70 22.82 2.52 -6.01
C ASN A 70 21.54 2.70 -5.19
N GLU A 71 21.53 2.12 -3.99
CA GLU A 71 20.42 2.28 -3.06
C GLU A 71 20.62 3.52 -2.19
N PRO A 72 19.56 4.28 -1.87
CA PRO A 72 19.67 5.35 -0.89
C PRO A 72 20.13 4.77 0.45
N PRO A 73 20.87 5.56 1.26
CA PRO A 73 21.29 5.10 2.56
C PRO A 73 20.07 4.71 3.40
N GLN A 74 20.17 3.56 4.05
CA GLN A 74 19.16 3.08 4.97
C GLN A 74 19.52 3.51 6.39
N GLY A 75 18.53 4.04 7.09
CA GLY A 75 18.56 4.41 8.48
C GLY A 75 18.42 5.91 8.69
N LEU A 76 17.74 6.28 9.78
CA LEU A 76 17.48 7.65 10.21
C LEU A 76 18.78 8.45 10.28
N GLN A 77 19.82 7.87 10.86
CA GLN A 77 21.12 8.51 10.99
C GLN A 77 21.74 8.85 9.63
N ALA A 78 21.71 7.91 8.69
CA ALA A 78 22.35 8.08 7.40
C ALA A 78 21.55 9.05 6.50
N ASN A 79 20.23 8.97 6.54
CA ASN A 79 19.36 9.93 5.85
C ASN A 79 19.44 11.33 6.45
N LEU A 80 19.57 11.47 7.77
CA LEU A 80 19.77 12.77 8.40
C LEU A 80 21.13 13.38 8.06
N LYS A 81 22.22 12.59 8.07
CA LYS A 81 23.54 13.05 7.60
C LYS A 81 23.47 13.55 6.16
N ARG A 82 22.79 12.80 5.29
CA ARG A 82 22.58 13.17 3.88
C ARG A 82 21.75 14.44 3.73
N ALA A 83 20.65 14.57 4.48
CA ALA A 83 19.79 15.75 4.51
C ALA A 83 20.57 17.00 4.95
N PHE A 84 21.34 16.89 6.03
CA PHE A 84 22.10 18.01 6.58
C PHE A 84 23.31 18.40 5.70
N ALA A 85 23.90 17.45 4.98
CA ALA A 85 24.97 17.71 4.01
C ALA A 85 24.55 18.59 2.82
N CYS A 86 23.24 18.81 2.60
CA CYS A 86 22.76 19.78 1.61
C CYS A 86 23.02 21.24 1.99
N PHE A 87 23.31 21.51 3.26
CA PHE A 87 23.59 22.85 3.76
C PHE A 87 25.10 23.03 3.92
N PRO A 88 25.75 23.90 3.12
CA PRO A 88 27.18 24.17 3.28
C PRO A 88 27.48 24.70 4.68
N LYS A 89 28.56 24.20 5.29
CA LYS A 89 28.96 24.55 6.66
C LYS A 89 29.04 26.07 6.89
N ASP A 90 29.73 26.78 5.99
CA ASP A 90 29.99 28.21 6.16
C ASP A 90 28.69 29.02 6.14
N ASP A 91 27.78 28.72 5.20
CA ASP A 91 26.47 29.39 5.11
C ASP A 91 25.57 29.04 6.30
N PHE A 92 25.58 27.78 6.75
CA PHE A 92 24.79 27.34 7.90
C PHE A 92 25.23 28.03 9.19
N ASP A 93 26.54 28.09 9.45
CA ASP A 93 27.09 28.65 10.68
C ASP A 93 26.91 30.17 10.80
N GLU A 94 26.66 30.88 9.71
CA GLU A 94 26.33 32.31 9.71
C GLU A 94 24.86 32.61 10.03
N LYS A 95 23.95 31.62 9.98
CA LYS A 95 22.51 31.84 10.22
C LYS A 95 22.18 32.10 11.69
N ASP A 96 21.03 32.75 11.90
CA ASP A 96 20.42 32.93 13.21
C ASP A 96 20.15 31.60 13.92
N GLN A 97 20.26 31.59 15.25
CA GLN A 97 20.05 30.41 16.08
C GLN A 97 18.69 29.73 15.83
N LYS A 98 17.62 30.52 15.64
CA LYS A 98 16.28 30.01 15.36
C LYS A 98 16.21 29.30 14.00
N VAL A 99 16.82 29.90 12.97
CA VAL A 99 16.88 29.32 11.63
C VAL A 99 17.68 28.02 11.64
N LYS A 100 18.83 27.98 12.34
CA LYS A 100 19.63 26.75 12.50
C LYS A 100 18.83 25.60 13.11
N ALA A 101 18.10 25.88 14.20
CA ALA A 101 17.27 24.86 14.87
C ALA A 101 16.14 24.35 13.97
N ILE A 102 15.47 25.24 13.22
CA ILE A 102 14.39 24.85 12.31
C ILE A 102 14.93 24.07 11.11
N ILE A 103 16.06 24.46 10.52
CA ILE A 103 16.72 23.71 9.43
C ILE A 103 17.07 22.29 9.88
N PHE A 104 17.67 22.14 11.06
CA PHE A 104 17.99 20.81 11.59
C PHE A 104 16.73 19.98 11.83
N GLY A 105 15.69 20.60 12.40
CA GLY A 105 14.38 19.98 12.53
C GLY A 105 13.82 19.52 11.18
N LEU A 106 13.86 20.38 10.16
CA LEU A 106 13.37 20.06 8.82
C LEU A 106 14.16 18.91 8.18
N CYS A 107 15.47 18.83 8.41
CA CYS A 107 16.29 17.69 8.00
C CYS A 107 15.87 16.38 8.70
N PHE A 108 15.58 16.46 10.00
CA PHE A 108 15.09 15.32 10.78
C PHE A 108 13.71 14.87 10.29
N PHE A 109 12.79 15.81 10.10
CA PHE A 109 11.47 15.56 9.53
C PHE A 109 11.58 14.87 8.17
N HIS A 110 12.38 15.44 7.25
CA HIS A 110 12.63 14.84 5.94
C HIS A 110 13.15 13.40 6.03
N ALA A 111 14.15 13.17 6.89
CA ALA A 111 14.70 11.83 7.11
C ALA A 111 13.65 10.85 7.64
N VAL A 112 12.79 11.27 8.57
CA VAL A 112 11.69 10.43 9.06
C VAL A 112 10.67 10.12 7.97
N LEU A 113 10.26 11.10 7.16
CA LEU A 113 9.30 10.86 6.07
C LEU A 113 9.83 9.83 5.06
N LEU A 114 11.10 9.96 4.68
CA LEU A 114 11.78 9.01 3.81
C LEU A 114 11.82 7.61 4.45
N GLU A 115 12.13 7.52 5.74
CA GLU A 115 12.23 6.23 6.40
C GLU A 115 10.89 5.57 6.63
N ARG A 116 9.81 6.32 6.86
CA ARG A 116 8.47 5.74 6.98
C ARG A 116 8.06 4.94 5.75
N LYS A 117 8.57 5.29 4.56
CA LYS A 117 8.34 4.54 3.32
C LYS A 117 8.81 3.07 3.40
N ARG A 118 9.81 2.74 4.23
CA ARG A 118 10.27 1.36 4.40
C ARG A 118 9.21 0.44 4.99
N PHE A 119 8.26 0.99 5.75
CA PHE A 119 7.21 0.23 6.42
C PHE A 119 5.95 0.04 5.55
N GLY A 120 6.05 0.31 4.24
CA GLY A 120 4.96 0.14 3.29
C GLY A 120 3.68 0.87 3.71
N THR A 121 2.55 0.17 3.62
CA THR A 121 1.21 0.71 3.91
C THR A 121 1.01 1.12 5.37
N ARG A 122 1.85 0.63 6.29
CA ARG A 122 1.83 1.00 7.70
C ARG A 122 2.52 2.34 7.95
N GLY A 123 3.52 2.68 7.15
CA GLY A 123 4.20 3.97 7.21
C GLY A 123 3.41 5.07 6.50
N TRP A 124 2.94 4.77 5.29
CA TRP A 124 2.13 5.63 4.42
C TRP A 124 1.07 4.81 3.70
N ASN A 125 -0.18 5.29 3.60
CA ASN A 125 -1.20 4.56 2.83
C ASN A 125 -0.84 4.47 1.34
N LEU A 126 -0.15 5.48 0.79
CA LEU A 126 0.40 5.48 -0.56
C LEU A 126 1.89 5.84 -0.56
N ASN A 127 2.60 5.44 -1.62
CA ASN A 127 4.01 5.72 -1.75
C ASN A 127 4.25 7.11 -2.37
N TYR A 128 4.71 8.07 -1.56
CA TYR A 128 4.98 9.45 -2.01
C TYR A 128 6.43 9.66 -2.45
N PRO A 129 6.67 10.42 -3.54
CA PRO A 129 8.00 10.65 -4.09
C PRO A 129 8.71 11.86 -3.42
N PHE A 130 8.86 11.85 -2.09
CA PHE A 130 9.60 12.91 -1.40
C PHE A 130 11.06 12.95 -1.84
N SER A 131 11.58 14.16 -2.06
CA SER A 131 12.89 14.39 -2.64
C SER A 131 13.71 15.40 -1.82
N MET A 132 15.03 15.39 -2.04
CA MET A 132 15.90 16.42 -1.46
C MET A 132 15.58 17.82 -2.00
N GLY A 133 14.84 17.94 -3.12
CA GLY A 133 14.34 19.22 -3.62
C GLY A 133 13.37 19.85 -2.62
N ASP A 134 12.44 19.06 -2.10
CA ASP A 134 11.43 19.53 -1.14
C ASP A 134 12.08 20.09 0.13
N LEU A 135 13.14 19.44 0.62
CA LEU A 135 13.93 19.91 1.75
C LEU A 135 14.64 21.25 1.44
N ARG A 136 15.32 21.35 0.30
CA ARG A 136 16.06 22.57 -0.07
C ARG A 136 15.13 23.76 -0.29
N ASP A 137 14.03 23.53 -1.00
CA ASP A 137 13.06 24.57 -1.29
C ASP A 137 12.34 25.02 -0.02
N SER A 138 11.99 24.10 0.88
CA SER A 138 11.45 24.42 2.21
C SER A 138 12.42 25.26 3.03
N ALA A 139 13.72 24.92 3.03
CA ALA A 139 14.73 25.69 3.73
C ALA A 139 14.96 27.08 3.10
N MET A 140 14.89 27.20 1.78
CA MET A 140 14.96 28.49 1.09
C MET A 140 13.77 29.38 1.45
N VAL A 141 12.55 28.81 1.48
CA VAL A 141 11.34 29.54 1.91
C VAL A 141 11.45 29.99 3.36
N LEU A 142 11.96 29.12 4.25
CA LEU A 142 12.24 29.48 5.64
C LEU A 142 13.18 30.69 5.73
N MET A 143 14.31 30.66 5.02
CA MET A 143 15.30 31.74 5.06
C MET A 143 14.67 33.05 4.57
N ASN A 144 14.02 33.03 3.42
CA ASN A 144 13.36 34.20 2.84
C ASN A 144 12.28 34.78 3.78
N TYR A 145 11.48 33.89 4.38
CA TYR A 145 10.39 34.28 5.27
C TYR A 145 10.94 34.90 6.59
N MET A 146 12.02 34.33 7.14
CA MET A 146 12.67 34.84 8.35
C MET A 146 13.45 36.14 8.10
N GLU A 147 14.06 36.32 6.93
CA GLU A 147 14.74 37.57 6.54
C GLU A 147 13.76 38.74 6.37
N GLN A 148 12.57 38.49 5.83
CA GLN A 148 11.51 39.51 5.70
C GLN A 148 10.93 39.94 7.06
N GLN A 149 11.03 39.07 8.07
CA GLN A 149 10.54 39.31 9.43
C GLN A 149 11.60 39.90 10.37
N GLN A 150 12.71 40.44 9.85
CA GLN A 150 13.80 41.04 10.64
C GLN A 150 13.25 42.06 11.68
N GLY A 151 13.20 41.63 12.95
CA GLY A 151 12.67 42.41 14.09
C GLY A 151 11.57 41.71 14.90
N GLY A 152 10.95 40.64 14.38
CA GLY A 152 9.95 39.84 15.09
C GLY A 152 10.56 38.86 16.09
N THR A 153 10.22 38.98 17.38
CA THR A 153 10.72 38.04 18.40
C THR A 153 10.11 36.63 18.28
N ARG A 154 8.96 36.50 17.62
CA ARG A 154 8.19 35.23 17.52
C ARG A 154 8.30 34.63 16.13
N VAL A 155 8.61 33.34 16.06
CA VAL A 155 8.53 32.54 14.83
C VAL A 155 7.04 32.27 14.53
N PRO A 156 6.52 32.57 13.32
CA PRO A 156 5.14 32.27 12.96
C PRO A 156 5.04 30.81 12.56
N TRP A 157 4.91 29.98 13.58
CA TRP A 157 4.98 28.55 13.44
C TRP A 157 3.79 27.96 12.70
N ASP A 158 2.60 28.54 12.84
CA ASP A 158 1.41 28.10 12.10
C ASP A 158 1.56 28.29 10.58
N ASP A 159 2.19 29.39 10.16
CA ASP A 159 2.50 29.63 8.74
C ASP A 159 3.54 28.62 8.24
N LEU A 160 4.61 28.39 9.00
CA LEU A 160 5.65 27.41 8.62
C LEU A 160 5.12 25.98 8.59
N LYS A 161 4.27 25.60 9.55
CA LYS A 161 3.53 24.33 9.57
C LYS A 161 2.75 24.15 8.28
N TYR A 162 1.97 25.16 7.90
CA TYR A 162 1.15 25.10 6.71
C TYR A 162 2.01 25.04 5.43
N ILE A 163 3.05 25.86 5.33
CA ILE A 163 3.95 25.89 4.17
C ILE A 163 4.67 24.55 4.02
N PHE A 164 5.32 24.03 5.07
CA PHE A 164 6.05 22.77 4.95
C PHE A 164 5.11 21.57 4.84
N GLY A 165 4.10 21.52 5.69
CA GLY A 165 3.16 20.39 5.80
C GLY A 165 2.19 20.29 4.64
N GLU A 166 1.48 21.36 4.29
CA GLU A 166 0.42 21.33 3.28
C GLU A 166 0.91 21.66 1.87
N ILE A 167 1.88 22.56 1.74
CA ILE A 167 2.34 23.04 0.41
C ILE A 167 3.52 22.22 -0.08
N MET A 168 4.63 22.21 0.66
CA MET A 168 5.89 21.62 0.18
C MET A 168 5.82 20.10 0.17
N TYR A 169 5.60 19.47 1.32
CA TYR A 169 5.47 18.01 1.40
C TYR A 169 4.04 17.56 1.08
N GLY A 170 3.03 18.28 1.56
CA GLY A 170 1.61 17.99 1.34
C GLY A 170 1.19 18.06 -0.13
N GLY A 171 1.90 18.82 -0.97
CA GLY A 171 1.70 18.83 -2.42
C GLY A 171 1.90 17.45 -3.08
N HIS A 172 2.68 16.56 -2.46
CA HIS A 172 2.86 15.18 -2.90
C HIS A 172 1.78 14.23 -2.34
N ILE A 173 1.14 14.61 -1.24
CA ILE A 173 0.22 13.75 -0.49
C ILE A 173 -1.18 13.83 -1.11
N ILE A 174 -1.53 12.78 -1.84
CA ILE A 174 -2.83 12.64 -2.50
C ILE A 174 -3.88 12.12 -1.52
N ASP A 175 -3.50 11.26 -0.58
CA ASP A 175 -4.41 10.67 0.41
C ASP A 175 -4.62 11.64 1.61
N PRO A 176 -5.84 12.13 1.86
CA PRO A 176 -6.10 12.99 3.02
C PRO A 176 -5.75 12.36 4.36
N ARG A 177 -5.76 11.03 4.47
CA ARG A 177 -5.46 10.29 5.72
C ARG A 177 -3.97 10.22 6.01
N ASP A 178 -3.13 10.48 5.01
CA ASP A 178 -1.68 10.58 5.14
C ASP A 178 -1.24 12.04 5.39
N ARG A 179 -2.13 13.02 5.29
CA ARG A 179 -1.79 14.41 5.61
C ARG A 179 -1.43 14.53 7.07
N LEU A 180 -0.26 15.10 7.29
CA LEU A 180 0.43 15.08 8.57
C LEU A 180 0.33 16.44 9.26
N ASP A 181 -0.88 16.99 9.28
CA ASP A 181 -1.26 18.34 9.77
C ASP A 181 -0.75 18.66 11.19
N ARG A 182 -0.31 17.64 11.94
CA ARG A 182 0.00 17.71 13.37
C ARG A 182 1.42 17.28 13.75
N LEU A 183 2.32 16.99 12.81
CA LEU A 183 3.69 16.55 13.19
C LEU A 183 4.61 17.68 13.65
N LEU A 184 4.36 18.89 13.17
CA LEU A 184 5.27 20.00 13.33
C LEU A 184 4.74 20.90 14.45
N ASP A 185 4.74 20.52 15.73
CA ASP A 185 4.32 21.46 16.80
C ASP A 185 5.49 22.17 17.48
N GLU A 186 5.21 23.39 17.94
CA GLU A 186 6.05 24.60 18.10
C GLU A 186 7.38 24.45 18.90
N THR A 187 7.62 23.29 19.52
CA THR A 187 8.84 23.02 20.32
C THR A 187 9.38 21.59 20.19
N GLU A 188 8.68 20.71 19.46
CA GLU A 188 9.01 19.30 19.31
C GLU A 188 8.64 18.89 17.89
N LEU A 189 9.58 19.03 16.95
CA LEU A 189 9.42 18.58 15.55
C LEU A 189 9.20 17.06 15.43
N PHE A 190 9.20 16.35 16.57
CA PHE A 190 8.64 15.01 16.75
C PHE A 190 8.36 14.79 18.25
N PRO A 191 7.11 14.51 18.67
CA PRO A 191 6.82 14.23 20.08
C PRO A 191 6.72 12.71 20.36
N PHE A 192 6.94 12.37 21.64
CA PHE A 192 6.60 11.12 22.34
C PHE A 192 7.63 9.98 22.40
N CYS A 193 8.65 10.18 23.26
CA CYS A 193 9.11 9.11 24.15
C CYS A 193 9.35 9.68 25.56
N GLU A 194 8.33 10.29 26.17
CA GLU A 194 8.39 10.54 27.64
C GLU A 194 8.17 9.24 28.42
N GLU A 195 7.57 8.21 27.80
CA GLU A 195 7.25 6.92 28.44
C GLU A 195 8.38 5.87 28.36
N HIS A 196 9.44 6.12 27.57
CA HIS A 196 10.61 5.26 27.51
C HIS A 196 11.83 5.95 28.12
N GLU A 197 12.28 5.44 29.28
CA GLU A 197 13.54 5.88 29.91
C GLU A 197 14.69 5.74 28.89
N GLY A 198 15.29 6.87 28.50
CA GLY A 198 16.55 6.91 27.75
C GLY A 198 16.47 7.33 26.28
N ALA A 199 15.29 7.60 25.70
CA ALA A 199 15.19 8.07 24.31
C ALA A 199 14.35 9.36 24.20
N SER A 200 15.02 10.50 24.04
CA SER A 200 14.39 11.78 23.67
C SER A 200 14.84 12.16 22.27
N TYR A 201 13.92 12.19 21.30
CA TYR A 201 14.18 12.64 19.92
C TYR A 201 13.88 14.13 19.72
N LYS A 202 13.93 14.93 20.80
CA LYS A 202 13.76 16.38 20.70
C LYS A 202 14.91 16.97 19.88
N THR A 203 14.59 17.94 19.01
CA THR A 203 15.59 18.70 18.25
C THR A 203 16.60 19.30 19.22
N PRO A 204 17.91 19.01 19.09
CA PRO A 204 18.93 19.65 19.90
C PRO A 204 18.86 21.19 19.74
N PRO A 205 19.24 21.95 20.78
CA PRO A 205 19.29 23.40 20.66
C PRO A 205 20.28 23.83 19.57
N ALA A 206 20.15 25.07 19.10
CA ALA A 206 21.00 25.67 18.08
C ALA A 206 22.49 25.47 18.39
N GLN A 207 23.17 24.73 17.53
CA GLN A 207 24.60 24.40 17.63
C GLN A 207 25.33 24.72 16.32
N SER A 208 26.66 24.62 16.33
CA SER A 208 27.45 24.69 15.09
C SER A 208 27.22 23.47 14.22
N TYR A 209 27.54 23.59 12.94
CA TYR A 209 27.43 22.50 11.96
C TYR A 209 28.11 21.20 12.44
N GLU A 210 29.35 21.31 12.92
CA GLU A 210 30.14 20.16 13.39
C GLU A 210 29.50 19.47 14.59
N ARG A 211 28.98 20.24 15.55
CA ARG A 211 28.31 19.70 16.74
C ARG A 211 27.01 18.98 16.40
N TYR A 212 26.25 19.49 15.42
CA TYR A 212 25.10 18.76 14.91
C TYR A 212 25.52 17.44 14.24
N MET A 213 26.56 17.44 13.42
CA MET A 213 27.07 16.22 12.80
C MET A 213 27.58 15.19 13.83
N GLU A 214 28.24 15.63 14.90
CA GLU A 214 28.63 14.79 16.05
C GLU A 214 27.40 14.22 16.76
N CYS A 215 26.37 15.04 17.01
CA CYS A 215 25.11 14.60 17.62
C CYS A 215 24.40 13.55 16.77
N VAL A 216 24.38 13.74 15.45
CA VAL A 216 23.84 12.75 14.52
C VAL A 216 24.68 11.47 14.56
N ALA A 217 26.00 11.57 14.66
CA ALA A 217 26.89 10.42 14.77
C ALA A 217 26.70 9.61 16.06
N SER A 218 26.28 10.25 17.16
CA SER A 218 26.10 9.62 18.47
C SER A 218 24.67 9.14 18.77
N MET A 219 23.74 9.23 17.82
CA MET A 219 22.37 8.75 18.01
C MET A 219 22.31 7.24 18.30
N PRO A 220 21.38 6.80 19.16
CA PRO A 220 21.19 5.39 19.46
C PRO A 220 20.70 4.61 18.22
N PRO A 221 20.78 3.27 18.24
CA PRO A 221 20.15 2.43 17.22
C PRO A 221 18.68 2.79 17.02
N GLU A 222 18.27 2.86 15.76
CA GLU A 222 16.91 3.23 15.41
C GLU A 222 15.89 2.17 15.85
N THR A 223 14.70 2.64 16.18
CA THR A 223 13.53 1.82 16.49
C THR A 223 12.33 2.42 15.78
N PRO A 224 11.24 1.66 15.53
CA PRO A 224 10.02 2.21 14.91
C PRO A 224 9.48 3.46 15.61
N LEU A 225 9.71 3.57 16.93
CA LEU A 225 9.34 4.72 17.74
C LEU A 225 10.00 6.03 17.25
N ALA A 226 11.22 5.97 16.70
CA ALA A 226 11.91 7.12 16.13
C ALA A 226 11.16 7.72 14.93
N TYR A 227 10.29 6.94 14.29
CA TYR A 227 9.42 7.36 13.20
C TYR A 227 7.97 7.55 13.63
N GLY A 228 7.69 7.44 14.94
CA GLY A 228 6.35 7.51 15.51
C GLY A 228 5.50 6.27 15.31
N LEU A 229 6.11 5.15 14.90
CA LEU A 229 5.44 3.88 14.68
C LEU A 229 5.55 2.99 15.92
N HIS A 230 4.60 2.08 16.08
CA HIS A 230 4.64 1.11 17.17
C HIS A 230 5.80 0.11 16.97
N PRO A 231 6.51 -0.36 18.02
CA PRO A 231 7.60 -1.33 17.91
C PRO A 231 7.25 -2.60 17.11
N ASN A 232 6.02 -3.10 17.22
CA ASN A 232 5.56 -4.27 16.46
C ASN A 232 5.59 -4.08 14.93
N THR A 233 5.70 -2.85 14.44
CA THR A 233 5.85 -2.57 13.01
C THR A 233 7.14 -3.17 12.45
N GLU A 234 8.20 -3.25 13.28
CA GLU A 234 9.46 -3.92 12.95
C GLU A 234 9.24 -5.40 12.61
N ILE A 235 8.38 -6.08 13.38
CA ILE A 235 8.09 -7.51 13.19
C ILE A 235 7.47 -7.72 11.81
N GLY A 236 6.43 -6.95 11.47
CA GLY A 236 5.77 -7.06 10.17
C GLY A 236 6.71 -6.76 9.00
N TYR A 237 7.56 -5.73 9.15
CA TYR A 237 8.58 -5.42 8.14
C TYR A 237 9.55 -6.57 7.91
N ARG A 238 10.08 -7.18 8.99
CA ARG A 238 10.98 -8.33 8.89
C ARG A 238 10.29 -9.57 8.34
N THR A 239 9.03 -9.80 8.68
CA THR A 239 8.23 -10.89 8.12
C THR A 239 8.08 -10.72 6.61
N GLN A 240 7.72 -9.52 6.12
CA GLN A 240 7.61 -9.26 4.68
C GLN A 240 8.94 -9.49 3.95
N GLN A 241 10.06 -9.03 4.52
CA GLN A 241 11.39 -9.27 3.93
C GLN A 241 11.70 -10.77 3.83
N CYS A 242 11.33 -11.57 4.84
CA CYS A 242 11.47 -13.02 4.79
C CYS A 242 10.57 -13.64 3.71
N GLU A 243 9.32 -13.20 3.60
CA GLU A 243 8.39 -13.67 2.56
C GLU A 243 8.90 -13.36 1.15
N ASP A 244 9.39 -12.13 0.91
CA ASP A 244 9.97 -11.70 -0.37
C ASP A 244 11.24 -12.52 -0.70
N LEU A 245 12.05 -12.81 0.32
CA LEU A 245 13.22 -13.68 0.18
C LEU A 245 12.82 -15.10 -0.21
N PHE A 246 11.86 -15.71 0.50
CA PHE A 246 11.38 -17.06 0.18
C PHE A 246 10.73 -17.12 -1.19
N LYS A 247 9.95 -16.11 -1.56
CA LYS A 247 9.39 -15.98 -2.91
C LYS A 247 10.48 -15.98 -3.98
N THR A 248 11.51 -15.16 -3.80
CA THR A 248 12.65 -15.09 -4.72
C THR A 248 13.39 -16.43 -4.80
N LEU A 249 13.56 -17.12 -3.67
CA LEU A 249 14.18 -18.45 -3.63
C LEU A 249 13.37 -19.49 -4.41
N MET A 250 12.05 -19.56 -4.20
CA MET A 250 11.17 -20.48 -4.91
C MET A 250 11.17 -20.24 -6.43
N GLU A 251 11.16 -18.98 -6.86
CA GLU A 251 11.26 -18.60 -8.27
C GLU A 251 12.60 -19.04 -8.89
N SER A 252 13.69 -18.98 -8.10
CA SER A 252 15.01 -19.43 -8.55
C SER A 252 15.15 -20.95 -8.66
N GLU A 253 14.51 -21.73 -7.77
CA GLU A 253 14.58 -23.20 -7.77
C GLU A 253 13.85 -23.80 -8.98
N GLY A 254 12.71 -23.21 -9.39
CA GLY A 254 11.95 -23.62 -10.57
C GLY A 254 12.73 -23.56 -11.89
N THR A 255 13.83 -22.80 -11.94
CA THR A 255 14.65 -22.63 -13.15
C THR A 255 15.82 -23.64 -13.24
N SER A 256 16.13 -24.36 -12.15
CA SER A 256 17.34 -25.21 -12.04
C SER A 256 17.10 -26.72 -12.05
N SER A 257 15.83 -27.17 -12.01
CA SER A 257 15.52 -28.59 -12.20
C SER A 257 15.53 -28.94 -13.69
N GLY A 258 16.43 -29.85 -14.07
CA GLY A 258 16.71 -30.21 -15.46
C GLY A 258 15.46 -30.47 -16.31
N ALA A 259 15.33 -29.70 -17.39
CA ALA A 259 14.16 -29.57 -18.27
C ALA A 259 13.75 -30.84 -19.07
N THR A 260 14.11 -32.06 -18.65
CA THR A 260 13.78 -33.28 -19.40
C THR A 260 13.24 -34.45 -18.59
N ALA A 261 13.26 -34.43 -17.25
CA ALA A 261 12.80 -35.59 -16.46
C ALA A 261 11.55 -35.34 -15.60
N ASN A 262 11.25 -34.09 -15.20
CA ASN A 262 10.20 -33.81 -14.21
C ASN A 262 9.00 -32.98 -14.72
N LYS A 263 9.00 -32.55 -16.00
CA LYS A 263 7.88 -31.78 -16.57
C LYS A 263 6.54 -32.51 -16.45
N GLY A 264 6.54 -33.83 -16.70
CA GLY A 264 5.34 -34.64 -16.56
C GLY A 264 4.80 -34.69 -15.13
N GLY A 265 5.65 -34.68 -14.10
CA GLY A 265 5.20 -34.66 -12.70
C GLY A 265 4.61 -33.32 -12.28
N VAL A 266 5.20 -32.23 -12.75
CA VAL A 266 4.77 -30.84 -12.44
C VAL A 266 3.46 -30.49 -13.16
N GLU A 267 3.31 -30.91 -14.42
CA GLU A 267 2.05 -30.73 -15.16
C GLU A 267 0.91 -31.55 -14.55
N LEU A 268 1.18 -32.78 -14.10
CA LEU A 268 0.19 -33.63 -13.42
C LEU A 268 -0.27 -33.06 -12.07
N GLU A 269 0.62 -32.41 -11.31
CA GLU A 269 0.28 -31.75 -10.05
C GLU A 269 -0.62 -30.52 -10.29
N GLY A 270 -0.28 -29.69 -11.29
CA GLY A 270 -1.10 -28.55 -11.71
C GLY A 270 -2.49 -28.97 -12.19
N GLU A 271 -2.58 -30.03 -13.00
CA GLU A 271 -3.85 -30.61 -13.46
C GLU A 271 -4.72 -31.08 -12.27
N ALA A 272 -4.12 -31.81 -11.32
CA ALA A 272 -4.84 -32.31 -10.15
C ALA A 272 -5.42 -31.17 -9.29
N LEU A 273 -4.63 -30.12 -9.03
CA LEU A 273 -5.08 -28.94 -8.28
C LEU A 273 -6.20 -28.17 -9.00
N CYS A 274 -6.06 -27.98 -10.32
CA CYS A 274 -7.10 -27.33 -11.12
C CYS A 274 -8.41 -28.10 -11.08
N LYS A 275 -8.33 -29.44 -11.16
CA LYS A 275 -9.50 -30.32 -11.09
C LYS A 275 -10.16 -30.30 -9.71
N GLU A 276 -9.38 -30.34 -8.64
CA GLU A 276 -9.89 -30.23 -7.27
C GLU A 276 -10.66 -28.92 -7.07
N LEU A 277 -10.09 -27.79 -7.49
CA LEU A 277 -10.77 -26.49 -7.42
C LEU A 277 -12.05 -26.45 -8.27
N LEU A 278 -12.04 -27.05 -9.46
CA LEU A 278 -13.20 -27.12 -10.34
C LEU A 278 -14.34 -27.94 -9.71
N ASP A 279 -14.00 -29.11 -9.14
CA ASP A 279 -14.95 -29.96 -8.44
C ASP A 279 -15.54 -29.26 -7.20
N GLU A 280 -14.72 -28.46 -6.49
CA GLU A 280 -15.19 -27.69 -5.34
C GLU A 280 -16.07 -26.48 -5.71
N VAL A 281 -15.84 -25.82 -6.86
CA VAL A 281 -16.77 -24.79 -7.38
C VAL A 281 -18.09 -25.43 -7.81
N GLY A 282 -18.01 -26.55 -8.53
CA GLY A 282 -19.17 -27.26 -9.06
C GLY A 282 -20.12 -26.35 -9.85
N ASP A 283 -21.42 -26.51 -9.60
CA ASP A 283 -22.51 -25.73 -10.22
C ASP A 283 -22.93 -24.50 -9.39
N ALA A 284 -22.13 -24.07 -8.42
CA ALA A 284 -22.48 -22.98 -7.52
C ALA A 284 -22.79 -21.69 -8.28
N ARG A 285 -24.05 -21.24 -8.18
CA ARG A 285 -24.55 -20.00 -8.78
C ARG A 285 -25.84 -19.55 -8.12
N PHE A 286 -26.08 -18.25 -8.14
CA PHE A 286 -27.35 -17.64 -7.76
C PHE A 286 -28.22 -17.41 -9.00
N ASP A 287 -29.48 -17.85 -8.97
CA ASP A 287 -30.46 -17.38 -9.94
C ASP A 287 -31.00 -16.01 -9.50
N VAL A 288 -30.31 -14.95 -9.93
CA VAL A 288 -30.61 -13.58 -9.50
C VAL A 288 -31.99 -13.13 -9.98
N GLU A 289 -32.48 -13.66 -11.11
CA GLU A 289 -33.81 -13.32 -11.62
C GLU A 289 -34.89 -13.96 -10.74
N GLU A 290 -34.75 -15.24 -10.39
CA GLU A 290 -35.66 -15.93 -9.48
C GLU A 290 -35.68 -15.27 -8.08
N ILE A 291 -34.49 -14.99 -7.51
CA ILE A 291 -34.38 -14.31 -6.21
C ILE A 291 -35.04 -12.92 -6.27
N SER A 292 -34.82 -12.18 -7.35
CA SER A 292 -35.41 -10.86 -7.55
C SER A 292 -36.94 -10.90 -7.69
N GLN A 293 -37.50 -11.95 -8.30
CA GLN A 293 -38.95 -12.14 -8.45
C GLN A 293 -39.62 -12.60 -7.14
N ALA A 294 -38.87 -13.27 -6.26
CA ALA A 294 -39.36 -13.68 -4.95
C ALA A 294 -39.54 -12.50 -3.97
N ILE A 295 -38.91 -11.34 -4.24
CA ILE A 295 -39.02 -10.13 -3.43
C ILE A 295 -40.17 -9.27 -3.98
N PRO A 296 -41.20 -8.94 -3.17
CA PRO A 296 -42.25 -8.01 -3.58
C PRO A 296 -41.68 -6.63 -3.95
N ASP A 297 -42.19 -6.00 -5.02
CA ASP A 297 -41.67 -4.70 -5.49
C ASP A 297 -41.73 -3.59 -4.42
N GLU A 298 -42.71 -3.64 -3.52
CA GLU A 298 -42.86 -2.68 -2.41
C GLU A 298 -41.80 -2.87 -1.30
N GLU A 299 -41.25 -4.07 -1.16
CA GLU A 299 -40.23 -4.42 -0.16
C GLU A 299 -38.81 -4.37 -0.74
N LYS A 300 -38.69 -4.09 -2.04
CA LYS A 300 -37.41 -4.02 -2.75
C LYS A 300 -36.72 -2.67 -2.49
N GLY A 301 -36.04 -2.59 -1.36
CA GLY A 301 -35.31 -1.40 -0.93
C GLY A 301 -33.83 -1.38 -1.32
N PRO A 302 -33.09 -0.34 -0.88
CA PRO A 302 -31.65 -0.22 -1.11
C PRO A 302 -30.82 -1.45 -0.71
N TYR A 303 -31.14 -2.07 0.43
CA TYR A 303 -30.43 -3.28 0.89
C TYR A 303 -30.63 -4.47 -0.06
N GLN A 304 -31.86 -4.69 -0.54
CA GLN A 304 -32.18 -5.74 -1.50
C GLN A 304 -31.47 -5.52 -2.84
N HIS A 305 -31.37 -4.27 -3.30
CA HIS A 305 -30.61 -3.95 -4.51
C HIS A 305 -29.11 -4.26 -4.36
N VAL A 306 -28.50 -3.91 -3.22
CA VAL A 306 -27.11 -4.26 -2.93
C VAL A 306 -26.95 -5.78 -2.86
N PHE A 307 -27.85 -6.49 -2.19
CA PHE A 307 -27.81 -7.95 -2.11
C PHE A 307 -27.84 -8.62 -3.50
N LEU A 308 -28.79 -8.22 -4.35
CA LEU A 308 -28.88 -8.76 -5.72
C LEU A 308 -27.61 -8.46 -6.53
N GLN A 309 -27.03 -7.28 -6.35
CA GLN A 309 -25.77 -6.90 -7.00
C GLN A 309 -24.59 -7.76 -6.51
N GLU A 310 -24.51 -8.03 -5.21
CA GLU A 310 -23.48 -8.90 -4.62
C GLU A 310 -23.59 -10.34 -5.15
N CYS A 311 -24.80 -10.87 -5.31
CA CYS A 311 -25.04 -12.16 -5.96
C CYS A 311 -24.57 -12.15 -7.43
N GLN A 312 -24.78 -11.05 -8.17
CA GLN A 312 -24.27 -10.91 -9.54
C GLN A 312 -22.75 -10.90 -9.59
N TYR A 313 -22.07 -10.18 -8.70
CA TYR A 313 -20.61 -10.18 -8.63
C TYR A 313 -20.06 -11.58 -8.32
N MET A 314 -20.65 -12.28 -7.35
CA MET A 314 -20.27 -13.65 -7.03
C MET A 314 -20.44 -14.59 -8.23
N ASN A 315 -21.55 -14.47 -8.96
CA ASN A 315 -21.78 -15.25 -10.18
C ASN A 315 -20.73 -14.99 -11.27
N VAL A 316 -20.31 -13.73 -11.46
CA VAL A 316 -19.26 -13.39 -12.43
C VAL A 316 -17.94 -14.06 -12.03
N LEU A 317 -17.57 -13.98 -10.74
CA LEU A 317 -16.36 -14.62 -10.22
C LEU A 317 -16.40 -16.15 -10.39
N LEU A 318 -17.45 -16.81 -9.89
CA LEU A 318 -17.59 -18.26 -9.95
C LEU A 318 -17.61 -18.78 -11.40
N ARG A 319 -18.30 -18.05 -12.30
CA ARG A 319 -18.31 -18.37 -13.73
C ARG A 319 -16.91 -18.27 -14.34
N GLU A 320 -16.14 -17.24 -14.00
CA GLU A 320 -14.80 -17.07 -14.54
C GLU A 320 -13.83 -18.15 -14.03
N ILE A 321 -13.94 -18.52 -12.75
CA ILE A 321 -13.19 -19.65 -12.17
C ILE A 321 -13.57 -20.95 -12.90
N ALA A 322 -14.86 -21.28 -12.97
CA ALA A 322 -15.32 -22.51 -13.62
C ALA A 322 -14.95 -22.57 -15.11
N ARG A 323 -15.15 -21.46 -15.85
CA ARG A 323 -14.79 -21.36 -17.28
C ARG A 323 -13.31 -21.62 -17.48
N SER A 324 -12.46 -20.88 -16.76
CA SER A 324 -11.01 -20.99 -16.92
C SER A 324 -10.48 -22.37 -16.53
N LEU A 325 -10.94 -22.96 -15.42
CA LEU A 325 -10.54 -24.30 -15.00
C LEU A 325 -11.05 -25.39 -15.97
N THR A 326 -12.25 -25.25 -16.54
CA THR A 326 -12.75 -26.18 -17.57
C THR A 326 -11.90 -26.13 -18.83
N GLU A 327 -11.50 -24.93 -19.26
CA GLU A 327 -10.59 -24.75 -20.40
C GLU A 327 -9.21 -25.39 -20.15
N ILE A 328 -8.69 -25.31 -18.92
CA ILE A 328 -7.48 -26.02 -18.51
C ILE A 328 -7.66 -27.53 -18.61
N GLU A 329 -8.77 -28.08 -18.09
CA GLU A 329 -9.04 -29.52 -18.14
C GLU A 329 -9.13 -30.02 -19.59
N MET A 330 -9.80 -29.26 -20.48
CA MET A 330 -9.84 -29.55 -21.91
C MET A 330 -8.46 -29.43 -22.57
N GLY A 331 -7.63 -28.50 -22.11
CA GLY A 331 -6.24 -28.36 -22.53
C GLY A 331 -5.41 -29.60 -22.20
N PHE A 332 -5.50 -30.11 -20.97
CA PHE A 332 -4.81 -31.34 -20.55
C PHE A 332 -5.34 -32.60 -21.26
N LYS A 333 -6.63 -32.66 -21.59
CA LYS A 333 -7.22 -33.72 -22.42
C LYS A 333 -6.81 -33.65 -23.90
N GLY A 334 -6.17 -32.57 -24.34
CA GLY A 334 -5.78 -32.33 -25.73
C GLY A 334 -6.93 -31.90 -26.64
N GLU A 335 -8.06 -31.47 -26.07
CA GLU A 335 -9.23 -30.94 -26.80
C GLU A 335 -9.05 -29.46 -27.16
N LEU A 336 -8.27 -28.73 -26.36
CA LEU A 336 -7.86 -27.34 -26.62
C LEU A 336 -6.34 -27.24 -26.73
N THR A 337 -5.88 -26.27 -27.52
CA THR A 337 -4.46 -25.92 -27.55
C THR A 337 -4.11 -25.08 -26.33
N PHE A 338 -3.08 -25.49 -25.61
CA PHE A 338 -2.60 -24.78 -24.43
C PHE A 338 -2.10 -23.38 -24.81
N SER A 339 -2.66 -22.35 -24.18
CA SER A 339 -2.32 -20.94 -24.45
C SER A 339 -1.42 -20.36 -23.34
N ALA A 340 -0.71 -19.27 -23.61
CA ALA A 340 0.13 -18.62 -22.61
C ALA A 340 -0.65 -18.19 -21.35
N ALA A 341 -1.92 -17.79 -21.50
CA ALA A 341 -2.79 -17.45 -20.37
C ALA A 341 -3.16 -18.69 -19.52
N MET A 342 -3.25 -19.87 -20.15
CA MET A 342 -3.47 -21.13 -19.45
C MET A 342 -2.22 -21.56 -18.67
N GLU A 343 -1.03 -21.39 -19.27
CA GLU A 343 0.25 -21.64 -18.59
C GLU A 343 0.42 -20.76 -17.36
N GLU A 344 0.14 -19.46 -17.48
CA GLU A 344 0.21 -18.50 -16.36
C GLU A 344 -0.77 -18.88 -15.23
N LEU A 345 -2.00 -19.27 -15.58
CA LEU A 345 -3.00 -19.66 -14.60
C LEU A 345 -2.60 -20.93 -13.83
N VAL A 346 -2.12 -21.96 -14.54
CA VAL A 346 -1.67 -23.21 -13.89
C VAL A 346 -0.46 -22.95 -13.00
N GLU A 347 0.47 -22.12 -13.45
CA GLU A 347 1.65 -21.75 -12.68
C GLU A 347 1.28 -20.94 -11.43
N ASP A 348 0.35 -20.00 -11.51
CA ASP A 348 -0.16 -19.27 -10.35
C ASP A 348 -0.81 -20.21 -9.33
N ILE A 349 -1.66 -21.14 -9.80
CA ILE A 349 -2.29 -22.13 -8.93
C ILE A 349 -1.25 -22.99 -8.21
N ARG A 350 -0.25 -23.48 -8.96
CA ARG A 350 0.84 -24.30 -8.45
C ARG A 350 1.69 -23.54 -7.40
N MET A 351 1.93 -22.25 -7.63
CA MET A 351 2.64 -21.39 -6.70
C MET A 351 1.76 -20.88 -5.54
N SER A 352 0.55 -21.43 -5.35
CA SER A 352 -0.42 -21.01 -4.32
C SER A 352 -0.79 -19.52 -4.40
N ARG A 353 -0.75 -18.93 -5.60
CA ARG A 353 -1.16 -17.55 -5.89
C ARG A 353 -2.55 -17.54 -6.51
N VAL A 354 -3.32 -16.49 -6.24
CA VAL A 354 -4.62 -16.30 -6.91
C VAL A 354 -4.35 -15.78 -8.33
N PRO A 355 -4.82 -16.49 -9.38
CA PRO A 355 -4.66 -16.06 -10.76
C PRO A 355 -5.15 -14.63 -11.01
N GLY A 356 -4.37 -13.86 -11.77
CA GLY A 356 -4.68 -12.47 -12.06
C GLY A 356 -6.03 -12.25 -12.76
N ILE A 357 -6.49 -13.21 -13.57
CA ILE A 357 -7.81 -13.13 -14.23
C ILE A 357 -8.97 -13.25 -13.24
N TRP A 358 -8.81 -14.02 -12.16
CA TRP A 358 -9.83 -14.13 -11.11
C TRP A 358 -9.83 -12.88 -10.24
N MET A 359 -8.63 -12.38 -9.89
CA MET A 359 -8.49 -11.15 -9.09
C MET A 359 -9.13 -9.92 -9.77
N LYS A 360 -9.12 -9.84 -11.11
CA LYS A 360 -9.76 -8.75 -11.87
C LYS A 360 -11.28 -8.65 -11.67
N VAL A 361 -11.94 -9.76 -11.37
CA VAL A 361 -13.40 -9.84 -11.16
C VAL A 361 -13.76 -10.17 -9.70
N SER A 362 -12.76 -10.29 -8.83
CA SER A 362 -12.90 -10.61 -7.41
C SER A 362 -12.96 -9.34 -6.54
N PHE A 363 -13.29 -9.54 -5.27
CA PHE A 363 -12.96 -8.61 -4.19
C PHE A 363 -11.44 -8.52 -3.98
N ALA A 364 -10.97 -7.39 -3.44
CA ALA A 364 -9.56 -7.21 -3.10
C ALA A 364 -9.15 -8.12 -1.94
N SER A 365 -8.02 -8.81 -2.08
CA SER A 365 -7.50 -9.73 -1.06
C SER A 365 -5.97 -9.81 -1.13
N CYS A 366 -5.36 -10.14 -0.01
CA CYS A 366 -3.93 -10.45 0.12
C CYS A 366 -3.68 -11.92 0.48
N ARG A 367 -4.73 -12.76 0.43
CA ARG A 367 -4.69 -14.16 0.83
C ARG A 367 -3.98 -15.03 -0.23
N PRO A 368 -3.21 -16.06 0.17
CA PRO A 368 -2.80 -17.11 -0.76
C PRO A 368 -4.01 -17.90 -1.27
N LEU A 369 -3.84 -18.62 -2.38
CA LEU A 369 -4.93 -19.28 -3.09
C LEU A 369 -5.85 -20.12 -2.21
N GLY A 370 -5.30 -20.99 -1.36
CA GLY A 370 -6.11 -21.89 -0.53
C GLY A 370 -7.00 -21.14 0.47
N SER A 371 -6.46 -20.14 1.18
CA SER A 371 -7.25 -19.36 2.14
C SER A 371 -8.16 -18.35 1.45
N TRP A 372 -7.79 -17.85 0.27
CA TRP A 372 -8.64 -17.03 -0.57
C TRP A 372 -9.86 -17.81 -1.06
N PHE A 373 -9.67 -19.03 -1.55
CA PHE A 373 -10.76 -19.86 -2.04
C PHE A 373 -11.70 -20.29 -0.93
N ALA A 374 -11.17 -20.58 0.27
CA ALA A 374 -11.99 -20.78 1.47
C ALA A 374 -12.83 -19.54 1.82
N ASP A 375 -12.27 -18.32 1.67
CA ASP A 375 -13.02 -17.08 1.88
C ASP A 375 -14.11 -16.88 0.81
N VAL A 376 -13.85 -17.23 -0.46
CA VAL A 376 -14.89 -17.26 -1.52
C VAL A 376 -16.06 -18.14 -1.11
N LYS A 377 -15.81 -19.34 -0.57
CA LYS A 377 -16.86 -20.24 -0.06
C LYS A 377 -17.66 -19.60 1.08
N LEU A 378 -16.98 -19.01 2.07
CA LEU A 378 -17.66 -18.34 3.19
C LEU A 378 -18.51 -17.14 2.75
N ARG A 379 -18.07 -16.41 1.71
CA ARG A 379 -18.84 -15.33 1.10
C ARG A 379 -20.06 -15.86 0.36
N TYR A 380 -19.90 -16.95 -0.39
CA TYR A 380 -20.99 -17.61 -1.09
C TYR A 380 -22.05 -18.11 -0.10
N GLU A 381 -21.63 -18.80 0.98
CA GLU A 381 -22.53 -19.25 2.04
C GLU A 381 -23.26 -18.09 2.72
N HIS A 382 -22.58 -16.97 2.94
CA HIS A 382 -23.20 -15.77 3.51
C HIS A 382 -24.30 -15.18 2.61
N LEU A 383 -24.07 -15.11 1.30
CA LEU A 383 -25.10 -14.69 0.34
C LEU A 383 -26.22 -15.72 0.22
N LEU A 384 -25.88 -17.02 0.24
CA LEU A 384 -26.84 -18.10 0.20
C LEU A 384 -27.79 -18.08 1.41
N GLU A 385 -27.30 -17.79 2.60
CA GLU A 385 -28.17 -17.62 3.78
C GLU A 385 -29.17 -16.48 3.58
N TRP A 386 -28.73 -15.37 2.97
CA TRP A 386 -29.60 -14.23 2.68
C TRP A 386 -30.65 -14.55 1.61
N THR A 387 -30.41 -15.50 0.70
CA THR A 387 -31.44 -15.94 -0.26
C THR A 387 -32.64 -16.65 0.40
N LYS A 388 -32.49 -17.18 1.62
CA LYS A 388 -33.57 -17.91 2.32
C LYS A 388 -34.69 -16.97 2.80
N ASP A 389 -34.33 -15.73 3.13
CA ASP A 389 -35.24 -14.67 3.56
C ASP A 389 -34.77 -13.34 2.94
N PRO A 390 -35.00 -13.12 1.63
CA PRO A 390 -34.39 -12.02 0.89
C PRO A 390 -35.05 -10.66 1.19
N THR A 391 -36.26 -10.65 1.75
CA THR A 391 -36.96 -9.43 2.17
C THR A 391 -36.42 -8.89 3.50
N SER A 392 -35.92 -9.77 4.35
CA SER A 392 -35.28 -9.40 5.61
C SER A 392 -33.79 -9.08 5.42
N THR A 393 -33.31 -8.02 6.07
CA THR A 393 -31.86 -7.77 6.16
C THR A 393 -31.29 -8.56 7.34
N PRO A 394 -30.17 -9.30 7.17
CA PRO A 394 -29.56 -10.03 8.26
C PRO A 394 -29.30 -9.13 9.46
N LYS A 395 -29.52 -9.64 10.68
CA LYS A 395 -29.33 -8.84 11.91
C LYS A 395 -27.91 -8.28 12.02
N VAL A 396 -26.93 -9.03 11.53
CA VAL A 396 -25.51 -8.66 11.50
C VAL A 396 -24.98 -8.95 10.10
N VAL A 397 -24.44 -7.92 9.44
CA VAL A 397 -23.83 -8.07 8.11
C VAL A 397 -22.32 -8.02 8.25
N ASN A 398 -21.61 -9.05 7.76
CA ASN A 398 -20.16 -9.00 7.71
C ASN A 398 -19.71 -8.18 6.49
N LEU A 399 -19.29 -6.94 6.72
CA LEU A 399 -18.80 -6.04 5.67
C LEU A 399 -17.60 -6.62 4.92
N ALA A 400 -16.73 -7.38 5.60
CA ALA A 400 -15.57 -8.00 4.97
C ALA A 400 -15.96 -8.98 3.86
N ARG A 401 -17.15 -9.60 3.96
CA ARG A 401 -17.63 -10.62 3.01
C ARG A 401 -18.32 -10.06 1.77
N LEU A 402 -18.58 -8.76 1.73
CA LEU A 402 -19.15 -8.11 0.55
C LEU A 402 -18.04 -7.78 -0.46
N PHE A 403 -18.37 -7.84 -1.75
CA PHE A 403 -17.54 -7.29 -2.83
C PHE A 403 -17.48 -5.77 -2.76
N SER A 404 -18.61 -5.11 -2.49
CA SER A 404 -18.71 -3.66 -2.35
C SER A 404 -19.33 -3.26 -1.01
N PRO A 405 -18.52 -3.19 0.07
CA PRO A 405 -18.98 -2.70 1.35
C PRO A 405 -19.46 -1.24 1.29
N GLN A 406 -18.91 -0.44 0.36
CA GLN A 406 -19.35 0.95 0.11
C GLN A 406 -20.79 1.04 -0.39
N SER A 407 -21.20 0.14 -1.29
CA SER A 407 -22.58 0.09 -1.77
C SER A 407 -23.52 -0.16 -0.60
N PHE A 408 -23.16 -1.07 0.30
CA PHE A 408 -23.94 -1.36 1.50
C PHE A 408 -24.02 -0.17 2.46
N LEU A 409 -22.91 0.52 2.74
CA LEU A 409 -22.93 1.72 3.56
C LEU A 409 -23.78 2.85 2.94
N THR A 410 -23.79 2.95 1.61
CA THR A 410 -24.68 3.88 0.90
C THR A 410 -26.14 3.49 1.06
N ALA A 411 -26.47 2.20 0.95
CA ALA A 411 -27.82 1.72 1.22
C ALA A 411 -28.30 2.05 2.65
N ILE A 412 -27.42 1.94 3.66
CA ILE A 412 -27.73 2.39 5.03
C ILE A 412 -28.10 3.88 5.05
N LYS A 413 -27.31 4.72 4.36
CA LYS A 413 -27.58 6.16 4.29
C LYS A 413 -28.88 6.47 3.56
N GLU A 414 -29.21 5.75 2.49
CA GLU A 414 -30.45 5.93 1.73
C GLU A 414 -31.67 5.58 2.58
N VAL A 415 -31.64 4.44 3.28
CA VAL A 415 -32.73 4.04 4.19
C VAL A 415 -32.91 5.06 5.31
N CYS A 416 -31.81 5.53 5.92
CA CYS A 416 -31.84 6.56 6.96
C CYS A 416 -32.38 7.91 6.42
N SER A 417 -31.93 8.32 5.23
CA SER A 417 -32.40 9.53 4.54
C SER A 417 -33.91 9.50 4.32
N GLN A 418 -34.45 8.35 3.88
CA GLN A 418 -35.88 8.16 3.66
C GLN A 418 -36.68 8.17 4.97
N GLN A 419 -36.20 7.47 6.01
CA GLN A 419 -36.87 7.37 7.31
C GLN A 419 -36.94 8.72 8.06
N HIS A 420 -35.87 9.51 7.97
CA HIS A 420 -35.77 10.79 8.69
C HIS A 420 -36.01 12.02 7.81
N HIS A 421 -36.31 11.83 6.52
CA HIS A 421 -36.49 12.91 5.53
C HIS A 421 -35.30 13.89 5.48
N LEU A 422 -34.08 13.35 5.50
CA LEU A 422 -32.83 14.12 5.45
C LEU A 422 -32.18 14.03 4.07
N GLU A 423 -31.39 15.05 3.71
CA GLU A 423 -30.62 15.02 2.46
C GLU A 423 -29.46 14.02 2.56
N LEU A 424 -29.39 13.06 1.62
CA LEU A 424 -28.39 12.00 1.57
C LEU A 424 -26.94 12.53 1.67
N ASN A 425 -26.64 13.63 0.96
CA ASN A 425 -25.30 14.22 0.91
C ASN A 425 -24.81 14.82 2.24
N LYS A 426 -25.72 15.04 3.20
CA LYS A 426 -25.40 15.55 4.54
C LYS A 426 -25.24 14.43 5.57
N LEU A 427 -25.48 13.18 5.18
CA LEU A 427 -25.38 12.02 6.07
C LEU A 427 -23.97 11.45 6.11
N ASN A 428 -23.43 11.33 7.31
CA ASN A 428 -22.17 10.66 7.61
C ASN A 428 -22.41 9.34 8.33
N VAL A 429 -21.57 8.35 8.04
CA VAL A 429 -21.56 7.09 8.78
C VAL A 429 -20.89 7.34 10.12
N LEU A 430 -21.54 6.93 11.21
CA LEU A 430 -21.01 7.01 12.56
C LEU A 430 -20.87 5.60 13.16
N THR A 431 -19.78 5.35 13.87
CA THR A 431 -19.53 4.04 14.50
C THR A 431 -19.55 4.12 16.01
N THR A 432 -20.10 3.08 16.62
CA THR A 432 -20.05 2.79 18.04
C THR A 432 -19.61 1.34 18.20
N VAL A 433 -18.62 1.11 19.05
CA VAL A 433 -18.11 -0.24 19.31
C VAL A 433 -19.00 -0.91 20.35
N THR A 434 -19.54 -2.08 20.02
CA THR A 434 -20.35 -2.89 20.95
C THR A 434 -19.46 -3.82 21.76
N LYS A 435 -19.82 -4.09 23.03
CA LYS A 435 -19.13 -5.11 23.86
C LYS A 435 -19.72 -6.52 23.70
N LYS A 436 -20.63 -6.71 22.76
CA LYS A 436 -21.40 -7.94 22.58
C LYS A 436 -20.82 -8.74 21.43
N ASP A 437 -20.65 -10.04 21.64
CA ASP A 437 -20.28 -10.96 20.55
C ASP A 437 -21.45 -11.12 19.58
N VAL A 438 -21.15 -11.38 18.31
CA VAL A 438 -22.13 -11.56 17.23
C VAL A 438 -23.22 -12.58 17.61
N ALA A 439 -22.85 -13.66 18.29
CA ALA A 439 -23.78 -14.72 18.73
C ALA A 439 -24.76 -14.27 19.83
N SER A 440 -24.47 -13.17 20.54
CA SER A 440 -25.30 -12.64 21.64
C SER A 440 -26.28 -11.54 21.20
N ILE A 441 -26.42 -11.33 19.88
CA ILE A 441 -27.23 -10.27 19.29
C ILE A 441 -28.60 -10.84 18.90
N ASP A 442 -29.58 -10.62 19.78
CA ASP A 442 -30.93 -11.17 19.60
C ASP A 442 -31.86 -10.26 18.78
N ALA A 443 -31.53 -8.98 18.63
CA ALA A 443 -32.36 -7.97 17.99
C ALA A 443 -31.56 -7.10 17.00
N PRO A 444 -32.20 -6.59 15.93
CA PRO A 444 -31.59 -5.62 15.02
C PRO A 444 -31.27 -4.31 15.75
N ALA A 445 -30.42 -3.48 15.15
CA ALA A 445 -30.12 -2.14 15.68
C ALA A 445 -31.40 -1.30 15.78
N ARG A 446 -31.48 -0.45 16.82
CA ARG A 446 -32.59 0.51 16.97
C ARG A 446 -32.52 1.61 15.90
N GLU A 447 -31.31 2.02 15.53
CA GLU A 447 -31.01 2.94 14.44
C GLU A 447 -29.80 2.40 13.68
N GLY A 448 -29.88 2.37 12.35
CA GLY A 448 -28.82 1.85 11.49
C GLY A 448 -28.76 0.31 11.40
N GLN A 449 -27.56 -0.22 11.16
CA GLN A 449 -27.31 -1.65 10.93
C GLN A 449 -26.11 -2.13 11.74
N LEU A 450 -26.20 -3.33 12.34
CA LEU A 450 -25.05 -3.97 13.00
C LEU A 450 -24.18 -4.64 11.94
N CYS A 451 -22.89 -4.33 11.97
CA CYS A 451 -21.91 -4.94 11.10
C CYS A 451 -20.98 -5.85 11.89
N ALA A 452 -20.71 -7.07 11.41
CA ALA A 452 -19.65 -7.94 11.92
C ALA A 452 -18.30 -7.41 11.40
N ALA A 453 -17.93 -6.27 11.98
CA ALA A 453 -16.69 -5.53 11.91
C ALA A 453 -16.98 -4.28 12.75
N ASP A 454 -16.87 -4.40 14.08
CA ASP A 454 -17.16 -3.38 15.11
C ASP A 454 -17.83 -2.06 14.62
N ALA A 455 -19.15 -2.05 14.42
CA ALA A 455 -19.90 -0.79 14.27
C ALA A 455 -21.41 -0.94 14.55
N SER A 456 -21.91 -0.11 15.48
CA SER A 456 -23.32 0.27 15.64
C SER A 456 -23.48 1.80 15.48
N LEU A 457 -24.56 2.29 14.90
CA LEU A 457 -24.76 3.70 14.54
C LEU A 457 -25.50 4.48 15.63
N GLU A 458 -24.97 5.62 16.09
CA GLU A 458 -25.73 6.66 16.82
C GLU A 458 -25.13 8.05 16.52
N MET A 459 -25.98 9.08 16.46
CA MET A 459 -25.59 10.48 16.28
C MET A 459 -24.92 11.07 17.54
N LYS A 460 -23.65 11.50 17.47
CA LYS A 460 -23.06 12.43 18.44
C LYS A 460 -21.94 13.28 17.85
N ARG A 461 -21.81 14.52 18.35
CA ARG A 461 -20.81 15.54 17.95
C ARG A 461 -19.38 15.06 18.21
N GLU A 462 -18.46 15.52 17.36
CA GLU A 462 -17.02 15.31 17.46
C GLU A 462 -16.44 16.02 18.69
N ASP A 463 -15.92 15.24 19.64
CA ASP A 463 -15.15 15.72 20.79
C ASP A 463 -13.65 15.37 20.59
N ASP A 464 -12.74 16.15 21.17
CA ASP A 464 -11.26 15.97 21.16
C ASP A 464 -10.75 14.60 21.66
N SER A 465 -11.66 13.77 22.19
CA SER A 465 -11.41 12.39 22.65
C SER A 465 -11.75 11.33 21.60
N THR A 466 -11.97 11.73 20.34
CA THR A 466 -12.35 10.84 19.25
C THR A 466 -11.23 10.73 18.23
N TYR A 467 -10.76 9.51 17.99
CA TYR A 467 -9.86 9.18 16.91
C TYR A 467 -10.68 8.75 15.69
N ILE A 468 -10.42 9.40 14.55
CA ILE A 468 -11.02 9.04 13.26
C ILE A 468 -10.14 7.95 12.64
N CYS A 469 -10.50 6.69 12.89
CA CYS A 469 -9.78 5.53 12.45
C CYS A 469 -10.19 5.15 11.01
N PRO A 470 -9.26 5.15 10.04
CA PRO A 470 -9.57 4.70 8.69
C PRO A 470 -9.78 3.19 8.68
N VAL A 471 -10.81 2.74 7.95
CA VAL A 471 -11.16 1.34 7.77
C VAL A 471 -10.85 0.92 6.35
N TYR A 472 -10.08 -0.15 6.18
CA TYR A 472 -9.70 -0.71 4.89
C TYR A 472 -10.20 -2.15 4.78
N LEU A 473 -10.48 -2.59 3.55
CA LEU A 473 -10.83 -3.98 3.30
C LEU A 473 -9.63 -4.89 3.56
N THR A 474 -8.42 -4.47 3.16
CA THR A 474 -7.21 -5.30 3.26
C THR A 474 -6.01 -4.52 3.81
N GLU A 475 -4.92 -5.23 4.13
CA GLU A 475 -3.66 -4.64 4.60
C GLU A 475 -2.93 -3.78 3.56
N GLN A 476 -3.31 -3.86 2.28
CA GLN A 476 -2.79 -2.96 1.24
C GLN A 476 -3.29 -1.51 1.41
N ARG A 477 -4.27 -1.28 2.30
CA ARG A 477 -4.83 0.05 2.61
C ARG A 477 -5.15 0.83 1.34
N GLY A 478 -4.88 2.15 1.30
CA GLY A 478 -4.98 3.03 0.13
C GLY A 478 -6.21 2.76 -0.74
N PRO A 479 -6.07 2.01 -1.86
CA PRO A 479 -7.16 1.68 -2.79
C PRO A 479 -8.32 0.89 -2.16
N THR A 480 -8.09 0.21 -1.04
CA THR A 480 -9.09 -0.63 -0.35
C THR A 480 -9.82 0.10 0.78
N PHE A 481 -9.76 1.43 0.81
CA PHE A 481 -10.48 2.22 1.81
C PHE A 481 -11.98 2.00 1.72
N VAL A 482 -12.60 1.88 2.89
CA VAL A 482 -14.05 1.77 3.05
C VAL A 482 -14.56 3.06 3.69
N PHE A 483 -14.32 3.29 4.97
CA PHE A 483 -14.90 4.44 5.65
C PHE A 483 -14.07 4.86 6.86
N ASN A 484 -14.47 5.95 7.51
CA ASN A 484 -13.86 6.41 8.73
C ASN A 484 -14.74 6.05 9.93
N ALA A 485 -14.16 5.34 10.90
CA ALA A 485 -14.80 4.97 12.14
C ALA A 485 -14.36 5.91 13.28
N GLN A 486 -15.32 6.37 14.06
CA GLN A 486 -15.12 7.23 15.23
C GLN A 486 -14.88 6.36 16.45
N LEU A 487 -13.64 6.33 16.94
CA LEU A 487 -13.22 5.54 18.09
C LEU A 487 -12.89 6.45 19.26
N ARG A 488 -13.41 6.13 20.46
CA ARG A 488 -13.04 6.88 21.67
C ARG A 488 -11.61 6.53 22.10
N THR A 489 -10.82 7.55 22.39
CA THR A 489 -9.42 7.41 22.82
C THR A 489 -9.15 8.19 24.11
N LYS A 490 -8.27 7.64 24.96
CA LYS A 490 -7.70 8.34 26.12
C LYS A 490 -6.43 9.12 25.77
N GLN A 491 -5.77 8.75 24.67
CA GLN A 491 -4.55 9.40 24.17
C GLN A 491 -4.92 10.40 23.07
N LEU A 492 -4.03 11.37 22.80
CA LEU A 492 -4.20 12.34 21.72
C LEU A 492 -4.41 11.61 20.38
N PRO A 493 -5.45 11.96 19.58
CA PRO A 493 -5.70 11.34 18.28
C PRO A 493 -4.49 11.32 17.33
N ALA A 494 -3.67 12.37 17.39
CA ALA A 494 -2.45 12.48 16.57
C ALA A 494 -1.45 11.33 16.80
N LYS A 495 -1.40 10.74 18.00
CA LYS A 495 -0.53 9.59 18.31
C LYS A 495 -0.95 8.36 17.51
N TRP A 496 -2.25 8.15 17.31
CA TRP A 496 -2.78 7.04 16.52
C TRP A 496 -2.60 7.24 15.02
N THR A 497 -2.80 8.48 14.54
CA THR A 497 -2.49 8.87 13.15
C THR A 497 -1.01 8.64 12.85
N LEU A 498 -0.11 9.12 13.71
CA LEU A 498 1.33 8.94 13.55
C LEU A 498 1.74 7.47 13.63
N GLY A 499 1.12 6.70 14.53
CA GLY A 499 1.28 5.25 14.64
C GLY A 499 0.75 4.46 13.45
N GLY A 500 0.09 5.10 12.48
CA GLY A 500 -0.47 4.46 11.31
C GLY A 500 -1.56 3.46 11.65
N VAL A 501 -2.32 3.69 12.72
CA VAL A 501 -3.38 2.78 13.16
C VAL A 501 -4.56 2.82 12.18
N ALA A 502 -5.10 1.66 11.87
CA ALA A 502 -6.24 1.50 10.99
C ALA A 502 -6.99 0.22 11.35
N MET A 503 -8.27 0.13 10.99
CA MET A 503 -9.00 -1.14 11.04
C MET A 503 -8.94 -1.83 9.69
N ILE A 504 -8.69 -3.13 9.71
CA ILE A 504 -8.63 -3.98 8.52
C ILE A 504 -9.76 -5.00 8.64
N LEU A 505 -10.64 -5.05 7.63
CA LEU A 505 -11.81 -5.93 7.63
C LEU A 505 -11.43 -7.39 7.32
N ASP A 506 -10.51 -7.59 6.37
CA ASP A 506 -9.99 -8.89 5.97
C ASP A 506 -8.46 -8.92 6.11
N VAL A 507 -7.98 -9.70 7.07
CA VAL A 507 -6.55 -9.94 7.30
C VAL A 507 -6.19 -11.27 6.63
N GLY A 508 -5.27 -11.22 5.67
CA GLY A 508 -4.95 -12.36 4.81
C GLY A 508 -4.14 -13.49 5.47
N GLY A 509 -3.74 -13.31 6.73
CA GLY A 509 -3.03 -14.31 7.51
C GLY A 509 -3.95 -15.42 8.03
N ALA A 510 -3.41 -16.63 8.16
CA ALA A 510 -4.02 -17.65 9.01
C ALA A 510 -4.10 -17.09 10.44
N ALA A 511 -5.32 -17.05 10.99
CA ALA A 511 -5.52 -16.91 12.43
C ALA A 511 -5.02 -18.17 13.14
#